data_AF-A0A7Y8CJY0-F1
#
_entry.id   AF-A0A7Y8CJY0-F1
#
_cell.length_a   1.000
_cell.length_b   1.000
_cell.length_c   1.000
_cell.angle_alpha   90.00
_cell.angle_beta   90.00
_cell.angle_gamma   90.00
#
_symmetry.space_group_name_H-M   'P 1'
#
loop_
_entity.id
_entity.type
_entity.pdbx_description
1 polymer ?
#
loop_
_entity_poly.entity_id
_entity_poly.type
_entity_poly.pdbx_seq_one_letter_code
_entity_poly.pdbx_strand_id
1 'polypeptide(L)'
;MRGERSLIRQAVVLRLALGKSQEAFWKMFGLSQPAASRLECGGRGSPSLIVLLSLYLAKRIDDDDLLSVRPGPGAALWGYEI
;
A
#
# COMPACT_ATOMS: atom_id res chain seq x y z
N MET A 1 -16.39 -1.17 -7.26
CA MET A 1 -16.59 -1.27 -5.79
C MET A 1 -16.66 -2.68 -5.18
N ARG A 2 -16.59 -3.81 -5.92
CA ARG A 2 -16.33 -5.15 -5.34
C ARG A 2 -14.86 -5.59 -5.50
N GLY A 3 -14.22 -5.18 -6.60
CA GLY A 3 -12.82 -5.50 -6.91
C GLY A 3 -11.79 -4.86 -5.98
N GLU A 4 -11.97 -3.60 -5.56
CA GLU A 4 -11.03 -2.89 -4.67
C GLU A 4 -10.84 -3.59 -3.33
N ARG A 5 -11.94 -3.99 -2.68
CA ARG A 5 -11.90 -4.77 -1.43
C ARG A 5 -11.23 -6.13 -1.63
N SER A 6 -11.39 -6.74 -2.80
CA SER A 6 -10.71 -7.99 -3.13
C SER A 6 -9.20 -7.78 -3.25
N LEU A 7 -8.73 -6.72 -3.90
CA LEU A 7 -7.31 -6.41 -4.06
C LEU A 7 -6.62 -6.13 -2.73
N ILE A 8 -7.23 -5.30 -1.86
CA ILE A 8 -6.68 -5.02 -0.52
C ILE A 8 -6.56 -6.32 0.27
N ARG A 9 -7.60 -7.18 0.24
CA ARG A 9 -7.55 -8.48 0.94
C ARG A 9 -6.46 -9.39 0.39
N GLN A 10 -6.28 -9.45 -0.93
CA GLN A 10 -5.19 -10.21 -1.55
C GLN A 10 -3.82 -9.69 -1.11
N ALA A 11 -3.63 -8.37 -1.05
CA ALA A 11 -2.41 -7.76 -0.55
C ALA A 11 -2.15 -8.11 0.93
N VAL A 12 -3.19 -8.11 1.77
CA VAL A 12 -3.08 -8.55 3.18
C VAL A 12 -2.68 -10.02 3.30
N VAL A 13 -3.29 -10.90 2.50
CA VAL A 13 -2.93 -12.33 2.49
C VAL A 13 -1.46 -12.51 2.09
N LEU A 14 -1.01 -11.80 1.04
CA LEU A 14 0.38 -11.83 0.61
C LEU A 14 1.32 -11.32 1.70
N ARG A 15 1.00 -10.18 2.34
CA ARG A 15 1.78 -9.62 3.45
C ARG A 15 1.98 -10.65 4.57
N LEU A 16 0.90 -11.32 4.97
CA LEU A 16 0.93 -12.33 6.02
C LEU A 16 1.74 -13.56 5.60
N ALA A 17 1.59 -14.02 4.35
CA ALA A 17 2.38 -15.13 3.81
C ALA A 17 3.89 -14.82 3.77
N LEU A 18 4.25 -13.56 3.56
CA LEU A 18 5.64 -13.08 3.62
C LEU A 18 6.14 -12.83 5.05
N GLY A 19 5.30 -12.98 6.08
CA GLY A 19 5.66 -12.68 7.47
C GLY A 19 5.96 -11.20 7.74
N LYS A 20 5.52 -10.28 6.86
CA LYS A 20 5.81 -8.84 6.99
C LYS A 20 4.81 -8.16 7.95
N SER A 21 5.32 -7.25 8.77
CA SER A 21 4.48 -6.34 9.55
C SER A 21 3.69 -5.39 8.64
N GLN A 22 2.62 -4.77 9.17
CA GLN A 22 1.87 -3.76 8.43
C GLN A 22 2.80 -2.61 7.98
N GLU A 23 3.61 -2.07 8.88
CA GLU A 23 4.53 -0.99 8.55
C GLU A 23 5.51 -1.39 7.45
N ALA A 24 6.18 -2.54 7.59
CA ALA A 24 7.18 -2.99 6.62
C ALA A 24 6.60 -3.17 5.22
N PHE A 25 5.35 -3.65 5.11
CA PHE A 25 4.71 -3.88 3.82
C PHE A 25 4.11 -2.59 3.25
N TRP A 26 3.31 -1.86 4.02
CA TRP A 26 2.54 -0.74 3.52
C TRP A 26 3.37 0.54 3.32
N LYS A 27 4.52 0.66 3.99
CA LYS A 27 5.47 1.77 3.77
C LYS A 27 6.01 1.79 2.35
N MET A 28 6.13 0.64 1.68
CA MET A 28 6.52 0.55 0.26
C MET A 28 5.52 1.27 -0.66
N PHE A 29 4.25 1.36 -0.22
CA PHE A 29 3.18 2.07 -0.92
C PHE A 29 2.95 3.48 -0.37
N GLY A 30 3.87 4.00 0.46
CA GLY A 30 3.79 5.33 1.05
C GLY A 30 2.75 5.48 2.18
N LEU A 31 2.28 4.38 2.77
CA LEU A 31 1.31 4.41 3.85
C LEU A 31 1.98 4.36 5.22
N SER A 32 1.51 5.20 6.14
CA SER A 32 1.85 5.11 7.57
C SER A 32 1.15 3.92 8.23
N GLN A 33 1.64 3.48 9.39
CA GLN A 33 1.03 2.37 10.13
C GLN A 33 -0.44 2.63 10.51
N PRO A 34 -0.87 3.82 10.98
CA PRO A 34 -2.29 4.09 11.24
C PRO A 34 -3.15 4.04 9.97
N ALA A 35 -2.63 4.54 8.84
CA ALA A 35 -3.33 4.48 7.56
C ALA A 35 -3.48 3.02 7.07
N ALA A 36 -2.42 2.22 7.22
CA ALA A 36 -2.43 0.79 6.93
C ALA A 36 -3.45 0.02 7.80
N SER A 37 -3.48 0.30 9.10
CA SER A 37 -4.46 -0.31 10.02
C SER A 37 -5.91 -0.04 9.58
N ARG A 38 -6.23 1.24 9.26
CA ARG A 38 -7.56 1.60 8.73
C ARG A 38 -7.87 0.90 7.42
N LEU A 39 -6.90 0.82 6.51
CA LEU A 39 -7.05 0.14 5.22
C LEU A 39 -7.41 -1.34 5.39
N GLU A 40 -6.69 -2.07 6.25
CA GLU A 40 -6.92 -3.50 6.48
C GLU A 40 -8.25 -3.77 7.20
N CYS A 41 -8.68 -2.89 8.11
CA CYS A 41 -9.93 -3.03 8.87
C CYS A 41 -11.21 -2.67 8.08
N GLY A 42 -11.11 -2.44 6.78
CA GLY A 42 -12.27 -2.17 5.91
C GLY A 42 -12.34 -0.75 5.36
N GLY A 43 -11.25 0.02 5.50
CA GLY A 43 -11.06 1.29 4.82
C GLY A 43 -11.04 1.15 3.29
N ARG A 44 -11.07 2.28 2.60
CA ARG A 44 -10.93 2.36 1.14
C ARG A 44 -9.55 2.87 0.79
N GLY A 45 -8.90 2.23 -0.17
CA GLY A 45 -7.66 2.73 -0.76
C GLY A 45 -7.93 3.92 -1.68
N SER A 46 -6.94 4.78 -1.86
CA SER A 46 -6.99 5.79 -2.92
C SER A 46 -6.93 5.10 -4.30
N PRO A 47 -7.46 5.72 -5.38
CA PRO A 47 -7.36 5.16 -6.73
C PRO A 47 -5.93 4.80 -7.12
N SER A 48 -4.95 5.66 -6.78
CA SER A 48 -3.53 5.42 -7.04
C SER A 48 -3.00 4.17 -6.31
N LEU A 49 -3.40 3.97 -5.05
CA LEU A 49 -3.02 2.76 -4.31
C LEU A 49 -3.59 1.50 -4.96
N ILE A 50 -4.84 1.54 -5.44
CA ILE A 50 -5.47 0.40 -6.11
C ILE A 50 -4.71 0.01 -7.39
N VAL A 51 -4.23 1.00 -8.16
CA VAL A 51 -3.39 0.76 -9.34
C VAL A 51 -2.04 0.15 -8.95
N LEU A 52 -1.37 0.68 -7.92
CA LEU A 52 -0.10 0.12 -7.46
C LEU A 52 -0.26 -1.33 -6.97
N LEU A 53 -1.31 -1.60 -6.20
CA LEU A 53 -1.60 -2.96 -5.72
C LEU A 53 -1.90 -3.92 -6.86
N SER A 54 -2.64 -3.49 -7.89
CA SER A 54 -2.93 -4.36 -9.03
C SER A 54 -1.68 -4.71 -9.82
N LEU A 55 -0.76 -3.76 -10.03
CA LEU A 55 0.53 -3.98 -10.67
C LEU A 55 1.43 -4.91 -9.85
N TYR A 56 1.52 -4.67 -8.54
CA TYR A 56 2.35 -5.45 -7.63
C TYR A 56 1.87 -6.90 -7.50
N LEU A 57 0.56 -7.11 -7.32
CA LEU A 57 -0.03 -8.45 -7.27
C LEU A 57 0.09 -9.19 -8.60
N ALA A 58 0.03 -8.47 -9.73
CA ALA A 58 0.28 -9.01 -11.06
C ALA A 58 1.78 -9.22 -11.39
N LYS A 59 2.68 -8.97 -10.43
CA LYS A 59 4.13 -9.09 -10.58
C LYS A 59 4.70 -8.25 -11.73
N ARG A 60 4.09 -7.09 -12.00
CA ARG A 60 4.57 -6.09 -12.96
C ARG A 60 5.53 -5.09 -12.35
N ILE A 61 5.43 -4.93 -11.03
CA ILE A 61 6.38 -4.18 -10.20
C ILE A 61 6.69 -5.03 -8.96
N ASP A 62 7.84 -4.81 -8.36
CA ASP A 62 8.27 -5.48 -7.12
C ASP A 62 8.67 -4.50 -6.01
N ASP A 63 9.30 -5.04 -4.95
CA ASP A 63 9.72 -4.24 -3.79
C ASP A 63 10.79 -3.22 -4.18
N ASP A 64 11.69 -3.56 -5.11
CA ASP A 64 12.79 -2.69 -5.52
C ASP A 64 12.27 -1.52 -6.37
N ASP A 65 11.29 -1.76 -7.25
CA ASP A 65 10.60 -0.69 -7.99
C ASP A 65 9.95 0.33 -7.04
N LEU A 66 9.31 -0.16 -5.97
CA LEU A 66 8.61 0.70 -5.00
C LEU A 66 9.58 1.45 -4.08
N LEU A 67 10.70 0.84 -3.70
CA LEU A 67 11.68 1.44 -2.78
C LEU A 67 12.71 2.33 -3.46
N SER A 68 13.01 2.08 -4.73
CA SER A 68 13.93 2.91 -5.52
C SER A 68 13.33 4.27 -5.90
N VAL A 69 12.00 4.36 -5.94
CA VAL A 69 11.28 5.61 -6.16
C VAL A 69 11.28 6.45 -4.90
N ARG A 70 12.18 7.43 -4.83
CA ARG A 70 12.11 8.46 -3.78
C ARG A 70 10.91 9.37 -4.07
N PRO A 71 10.05 9.67 -3.07
CA PRO A 71 9.09 10.74 -3.22
C PRO A 71 9.85 12.03 -3.57
N GLY A 72 9.48 12.65 -4.68
CA GLY A 72 9.99 13.97 -5.02
C GLY A 72 9.68 14.96 -3.88
N PRO A 73 10.44 16.06 -3.75
CA PRO A 73 10.34 16.99 -2.61
C PRO A 73 8.90 17.46 -2.25
N GLY A 74 7.96 17.41 -3.20
CA GLY A 74 6.56 17.79 -3.00
C GLY A 74 5.65 16.75 -2.32
N ALA A 75 6.07 15.50 -2.14
CA ALA A 75 5.26 14.46 -1.49
C ALA A 75 5.44 14.40 0.03
N ALA A 76 6.54 14.94 0.57
CA ALA A 76 6.80 15.01 2.02
C ALA A 76 6.04 16.15 2.73
N LEU A 77 5.41 17.06 1.98
CA LEU A 77 4.71 18.23 2.53
C LEU A 77 3.25 17.98 2.91
N TRP A 78 2.72 16.77 2.68
CA TRP A 78 1.34 16.39 3.06
C TRP A 78 1.31 15.51 4.31
N GLY A 79 2.18 15.81 5.28
CA GLY A 79 1.99 15.38 6.66
C GLY A 79 0.73 16.04 7.20
N TYR A 80 -0.44 15.45 6.92
CA TYR A 80 -1.69 15.84 7.54
C TYR A 80 -1.75 15.24 8.95
N GLU A 81 -1.49 16.10 9.94
CA GLU A 81 -2.16 16.05 11.22
C GLU A 81 -3.68 15.93 10.99
N ILE A 82 -4.27 14.82 11.44
CA ILE A 82 -5.62 14.74 12.03
C ILE A 82 -5.55 13.68 13.14
#